data_AF-A0A7S2AMT5-F1
#
_entry.id   AF-A0A7S2AMT5-F1
#
_cell.length_a   1.000
_cell.length_b   1.000
_cell.length_c   1.000
_cell.angle_alpha   90.00
_cell.angle_beta   90.00
_cell.angle_gamma   90.00
#
_symmetry.space_group_name_H-M   'P 1'
#
loop_
_entity.id
_entity.type
_entity.pdbx_description
1 polymer ?
#
loop_
_entity_poly.entity_id
_entity_poly.type
_entity_poly.pdbx_seq_one_letter_code
_entity_poly.pdbx_strand_id
1 'polypeptide(L)'
;AAAGTSFPNVFSGMVVAKQGKTSMAIANALGANVQNVFLALAVPWAIQTWVIRGGPFPMVVNDLLPAVAECMITLMPVVLIYVVCNSSMPRWSGGLFLLTYVVYLVFALGQQITNCVAWPFPCSAVA
;
A
#
# COMPACT_ATOMS: atom_id res chain seq x y z
N ALA A 1 -3.93 0.86 -11.18
CA ALA A 1 -2.46 0.98 -11.19
C ALA A 1 -1.80 0.02 -10.19
N ALA A 2 -2.12 0.10 -8.88
CA ALA A 2 -1.49 -0.73 -7.83
C ALA A 2 -1.58 -2.26 -8.06
N ALA A 3 -2.67 -2.74 -8.65
CA ALA A 3 -2.82 -4.16 -9.01
C ALA A 3 -1.69 -4.63 -9.95
N GLY A 4 -1.36 -3.88 -11.00
CA GLY A 4 -0.41 -4.29 -12.03
C GLY A 4 1.03 -4.43 -11.54
N THR A 5 1.46 -3.61 -10.57
CA THR A 5 2.81 -3.67 -9.99
C THR A 5 2.91 -4.69 -8.87
N SER A 6 1.85 -4.88 -8.08
CA SER A 6 1.88 -5.77 -6.92
C SER A 6 1.58 -7.23 -7.28
N PHE A 7 0.83 -7.51 -8.35
CA PHE A 7 0.54 -8.89 -8.80
C PHE A 7 1.80 -9.71 -9.09
N PRO A 8 2.78 -9.23 -9.89
CA PRO A 8 4.04 -9.96 -10.11
C PRO A 8 4.82 -10.22 -8.83
N ASN A 9 4.82 -9.26 -7.89
CA ASN A 9 5.57 -9.37 -6.64
C ASN A 9 4.95 -10.39 -5.69
N VAL A 10 3.62 -10.41 -5.61
CA VAL A 10 2.88 -11.45 -4.87
C VAL A 10 3.16 -12.81 -5.48
N PHE A 11 3.12 -12.94 -6.81
CA PHE A 11 3.40 -14.20 -7.49
C PHE A 11 4.83 -14.68 -7.24
N SER A 12 5.82 -13.79 -7.38
CA SER A 12 7.22 -14.08 -7.06
C SER A 12 7.41 -14.51 -5.60
N GLY A 13 6.80 -13.78 -4.65
CA GLY A 13 6.82 -14.11 -3.24
C GLY A 13 6.19 -15.48 -2.94
N MET A 14 5.07 -15.82 -3.59
CA MET A 14 4.42 -17.14 -3.45
C MET A 14 5.31 -18.28 -3.95
N VAL A 15 5.98 -18.10 -5.08
CA VAL A 15 6.89 -19.13 -5.64
C VAL A 15 8.07 -19.37 -4.69
N VAL A 16 8.69 -18.30 -4.19
CA VAL A 16 9.83 -18.39 -3.25
C VAL A 16 9.40 -18.96 -1.89
N ALA A 17 8.21 -18.60 -1.40
CA ALA A 17 7.65 -19.17 -0.17
C ALA A 17 7.35 -20.67 -0.31
N LYS A 18 6.85 -21.12 -1.47
CA LYS A 18 6.65 -22.55 -1.77
C LYS A 18 7.97 -23.35 -1.79
N GLN A 19 9.09 -22.70 -2.08
CA GLN A 19 10.43 -23.29 -2.01
C GLN A 19 11.01 -23.32 -0.58
N GLY A 20 10.23 -22.94 0.43
CA GLY A 20 10.67 -22.89 1.84
C GLY A 20 11.52 -21.66 2.20
N LYS A 21 11.68 -20.71 1.28
CA LYS A 21 12.50 -19.50 1.47
C LYS A 21 11.67 -18.31 1.97
N THR A 22 10.96 -18.50 3.09
CA THR A 22 9.99 -17.51 3.62
C THR A 22 10.63 -16.14 3.90
N SER A 23 11.85 -16.10 4.47
CA SER A 23 12.55 -14.84 4.74
C SER A 23 12.85 -14.03 3.46
N MET A 24 13.13 -14.72 2.36
CA MET A 24 13.35 -14.10 1.05
C MET A 24 12.03 -13.58 0.46
N ALA A 25 10.93 -14.30 0.65
CA ALA A 25 9.60 -13.83 0.24
C ALA A 25 9.17 -12.56 1.00
N ILE A 26 9.47 -12.49 2.31
CA ILE A 26 9.19 -11.30 3.14
C ILE A 26 10.07 -10.12 2.71
N ALA A 27 11.36 -10.36 2.49
CA ALA A 27 12.28 -9.32 2.02
C ALA A 27 11.85 -8.75 0.64
N ASN A 28 11.38 -9.60 -0.27
CA ASN A 28 10.82 -9.17 -1.55
C ASN A 28 9.58 -8.28 -1.38
N ALA A 29 8.64 -8.66 -0.50
CA ALA A 29 7.45 -7.88 -0.24
C ALA A 29 7.75 -6.50 0.38
N LEU A 30 8.67 -6.45 1.36
CA LEU A 30 9.10 -5.19 1.99
C LEU A 30 9.87 -4.30 1.00
N GLY A 31 10.82 -4.88 0.26
CA GLY A 31 11.63 -4.16 -0.72
C GLY A 31 10.80 -3.54 -1.84
N ALA A 32 9.79 -4.27 -2.33
CA ALA A 32 8.83 -3.77 -3.32
C ALA A 32 8.05 -2.53 -2.84
N ASN A 33 7.61 -2.52 -1.59
CA ASN A 33 6.88 -1.38 -1.02
C ASN A 33 7.79 -0.16 -0.86
N VAL A 34 9.02 -0.36 -0.39
CA VAL A 34 10.04 0.69 -0.31
C VAL A 34 10.32 1.25 -1.71
N GLN A 35 10.53 0.38 -2.70
CA GLN A 35 10.77 0.79 -4.09
C GLN A 35 9.61 1.60 -4.68
N ASN A 36 8.35 1.26 -4.37
CA ASN A 36 7.21 2.05 -4.81
C ASN A 36 7.23 3.48 -4.24
N VAL A 37 7.59 3.65 -2.97
CA VAL A 37 7.67 4.99 -2.36
C VAL A 37 8.82 5.79 -2.96
N PHE A 38 10.02 5.21 -3.06
CA PHE A 38 11.19 5.95 -3.54
C PHE A 38 11.21 6.13 -5.06
N LEU A 39 10.85 5.12 -5.84
CA LEU A 39 10.94 5.20 -7.30
C LEU A 39 9.62 5.59 -7.94
N ALA A 40 8.50 4.98 -7.54
CA ALA A 40 7.23 5.25 -8.21
C ALA A 40 6.60 6.58 -7.77
N LEU A 41 6.86 7.06 -6.55
CA LEU A 41 6.39 8.37 -6.09
C LEU A 41 7.48 9.45 -6.17
N ALA A 42 8.67 9.22 -5.60
CA ALA A 42 9.65 10.31 -5.49
C ALA A 42 10.28 10.72 -6.84
N VAL A 43 10.52 9.78 -7.76
CA VAL A 43 11.15 10.11 -9.06
C VAL A 43 10.24 10.98 -9.95
N PRO A 44 8.96 10.64 -10.20
CA PRO A 44 8.07 11.51 -10.96
C PRO A 44 7.92 12.89 -10.31
N TRP A 45 7.89 12.92 -8.97
CA TRP A 45 7.79 14.16 -8.21
C TRP A 45 9.03 15.05 -8.37
N ALA A 46 10.23 14.45 -8.32
CA ALA A 46 11.49 15.14 -8.56
C ALA A 46 11.59 15.67 -10.00
N ILE A 47 11.19 14.87 -10.99
CA ILE A 47 11.16 15.30 -12.40
C ILE A 47 10.20 16.47 -12.58
N GLN A 48 8.99 16.38 -12.01
CA GLN A 48 8.00 17.44 -12.09
C GLN A 48 8.48 18.76 -11.47
N THR A 49 9.14 18.66 -10.31
CA THR A 49 9.61 19.82 -9.55
C THR A 49 10.85 20.45 -10.18
N TRP A 50 11.85 19.66 -10.55
CA TRP A 50 13.15 20.17 -11.01
C TRP A 50 13.24 20.40 -12.51
N VAL A 51 12.62 19.53 -13.32
CA VAL A 51 12.77 19.57 -14.79
C VAL A 51 11.61 20.29 -15.46
N ILE A 52 10.37 20.00 -15.04
CA ILE A 52 9.18 20.49 -15.76
C ILE A 52 8.76 21.88 -15.26
N ARG A 53 8.60 22.07 -13.95
CA ARG A 53 8.13 23.36 -13.39
C ARG A 53 9.24 24.27 -12.88
N GLY A 54 10.41 23.72 -12.53
CA GLY A 54 11.52 24.49 -11.97
C GLY A 54 11.23 25.11 -10.60
N GLY A 55 10.31 24.53 -9.82
CA GLY A 55 9.89 25.07 -8.54
C GLY A 55 8.76 24.27 -7.85
N PRO A 56 8.44 24.60 -6.58
CA PRO A 56 7.38 23.94 -5.83
C PRO A 56 6.02 24.15 -6.50
N PHE A 57 5.14 23.15 -6.40
CA PHE A 57 3.78 23.20 -6.96
C PHE A 57 2.74 22.84 -5.89
N PRO A 58 1.55 23.46 -5.92
CA PRO A 58 0.52 23.19 -4.94
C PRO A 58 -0.03 21.77 -5.13
N MET A 59 -0.11 21.02 -4.04
CA MET A 59 -0.70 19.69 -3.98
C MET A 59 -1.79 19.71 -2.92
N VAL A 60 -2.98 19.19 -3.25
CA VAL A 60 -4.07 19.03 -2.28
C VAL A 60 -3.71 17.86 -1.38
N VAL A 61 -3.61 18.10 -0.07
CA VAL A 61 -3.17 17.13 0.95
C VAL A 61 -4.26 16.82 1.97
N ASN A 62 -5.52 17.10 1.65
CA ASN A 62 -6.64 16.94 2.59
C ASN A 62 -6.76 15.48 3.09
N ASP A 63 -6.41 14.51 2.26
CA ASP A 63 -6.45 13.08 2.60
C ASP A 63 -5.13 12.52 3.17
N LEU A 64 -4.15 13.37 3.48
CA LEU A 64 -2.83 12.91 3.93
C LEU A 64 -2.89 12.26 5.32
N LEU A 65 -3.60 12.87 6.28
CA LEU A 65 -3.74 12.33 7.63
C LEU A 65 -4.43 10.95 7.65
N PRO A 66 -5.59 10.74 7.00
CA PRO A 66 -6.19 9.41 6.95
C PRO A 66 -5.30 8.40 6.21
N ALA A 67 -4.65 8.78 5.11
CA ALA A 67 -3.73 7.88 4.39
C ALA A 67 -2.51 7.46 5.24
N VAL A 68 -1.94 8.37 6.03
CA VAL A 68 -0.84 8.08 6.95
C VAL A 68 -1.31 7.17 8.08
N ALA A 69 -2.50 7.44 8.64
CA ALA A 69 -3.09 6.58 9.68
C ALA A 69 -3.31 5.15 9.17
N GLU A 70 -3.81 4.98 7.95
CA GLU A 70 -3.99 3.67 7.30
C GLU A 70 -2.66 2.91 7.12
N CYS A 71 -1.61 3.61 6.68
CA CYS A 71 -0.27 3.03 6.60
C CYS A 71 0.23 2.55 7.97
N MET A 72 -0.01 3.33 9.04
CA MET A 72 0.39 2.95 10.39
C MET A 72 -0.38 1.74 10.92
N ILE A 73 -1.70 1.68 10.69
CA ILE A 73 -2.56 0.56 11.11
C ILE A 73 -2.12 -0.75 10.45
N THR A 74 -1.63 -0.70 9.21
CA THR A 74 -1.20 -1.89 8.49
C THR A 74 0.26 -2.28 8.77
N LEU A 75 1.18 -1.31 8.91
CA LEU A 75 2.60 -1.57 9.13
C LEU A 75 2.94 -1.93 10.58
N MET A 76 2.32 -1.30 11.57
CA MET A 76 2.64 -1.53 12.98
C MET A 76 2.42 -2.99 13.41
N PRO A 77 1.30 -3.66 13.07
CA PRO A 77 1.10 -5.07 13.39
C PRO A 77 2.12 -5.98 12.69
N VAL A 78 2.53 -5.66 11.46
CA VAL A 78 3.55 -6.44 10.73
C VAL A 78 4.88 -6.41 11.47
N VAL A 79 5.34 -5.23 11.87
CA VAL A 79 6.60 -5.07 12.60
C VAL A 79 6.50 -5.73 13.98
N LEU A 80 5.39 -5.54 14.68
CA LEU A 80 5.20 -6.05 16.04
C LEU A 80 5.13 -7.59 16.06
N ILE A 81 4.43 -8.21 15.11
CA ILE A 81 4.41 -9.67 14.95
C ILE A 81 5.81 -10.19 14.61
N TYR A 82 6.54 -9.52 13.72
CA TYR A 82 7.90 -9.93 13.35
C TYR A 82 8.87 -9.90 14.54
N VAL A 83 8.78 -8.87 15.39
CA VAL A 83 9.61 -8.74 16.60
C VAL A 83 9.20 -9.76 17.67
N VAL A 84 7.91 -9.89 17.97
CA VAL A 84 7.40 -10.78 19.02
C VAL A 84 7.56 -12.26 18.66
N CYS A 85 7.41 -12.62 17.37
CA CYS A 85 7.57 -13.99 16.90
C CYS A 85 9.01 -14.35 16.51
N ASN A 86 10.01 -13.66 17.10
CA ASN A 86 11.44 -13.95 16.97
C ASN A 86 11.92 -14.01 15.52
N SER A 87 11.64 -12.96 14.73
CA SER A 87 11.97 -12.87 13.29
C SER A 87 11.30 -13.93 12.41
N SER A 88 10.24 -14.56 12.89
CA SER A 88 9.45 -15.54 12.14
C SER A 88 8.05 -14.99 11.86
N MET A 89 7.49 -15.37 10.71
CA MET A 89 6.14 -14.99 10.30
C MET A 89 5.22 -16.21 10.41
N PRO A 90 4.47 -16.37 11.50
CA PRO A 90 3.60 -17.52 11.72
C PRO A 90 2.39 -17.49 10.77
N ARG A 91 1.87 -18.66 10.35
CA ARG A 91 0.83 -18.77 9.30
C ARG A 91 -0.45 -17.98 9.56
N TRP A 92 -0.87 -17.87 10.83
CA TRP A 92 -2.05 -17.08 11.23
C TRP A 92 -1.93 -15.58 10.91
N SER A 93 -0.71 -15.03 10.87
CA SER A 93 -0.47 -13.62 10.57
C SER A 93 -0.89 -13.28 9.13
N GLY A 94 -0.69 -14.21 8.19
CA GLY A 94 -1.18 -14.06 6.82
C GLY A 94 -2.70 -13.96 6.76
N GLY A 95 -3.41 -14.74 7.57
CA GLY A 95 -4.87 -14.66 7.70
C GLY A 95 -5.32 -13.32 8.28
N LEU A 96 -4.63 -12.82 9.30
CA LEU A 96 -4.89 -11.50 9.89
C LEU A 96 -4.67 -10.35 8.87
N PHE A 97 -3.59 -10.39 8.09
CA PHE A 97 -3.33 -9.37 7.06
C PHE A 97 -4.31 -9.44 5.90
N LEU A 98 -4.73 -10.63 5.48
CA LEU A 98 -5.79 -10.79 4.48
C LEU A 98 -7.13 -10.26 4.99
N LEU A 99 -7.49 -10.56 6.24
CA LEU A 99 -8.74 -10.08 6.84
C LEU A 99 -8.77 -8.56 6.92
N THR A 100 -7.70 -7.95 7.43
CA THR A 100 -7.59 -6.48 7.53
C THR A 100 -7.64 -5.82 6.15
N TYR A 101 -7.00 -6.42 5.13
CA TYR A 101 -7.10 -5.94 3.75
C TYR A 101 -8.53 -6.03 3.19
N VAL A 102 -9.24 -7.13 3.44
CA VAL A 102 -10.65 -7.28 2.99
C VAL A 102 -11.56 -6.28 3.68
N VAL A 103 -11.43 -6.12 5.00
CA VAL A 103 -12.19 -5.11 5.76
C VAL A 103 -11.93 -3.70 5.21
N TYR A 104 -10.67 -3.39 4.92
CA TYR A 104 -10.28 -2.14 4.29
C TYR A 104 -10.94 -1.95 2.92
N LEU A 105 -10.89 -2.97 2.04
CA LEU A 105 -11.52 -2.88 0.73
C LEU A 105 -13.02 -2.64 0.83
N VAL A 106 -13.72 -3.32 1.75
CA VAL A 106 -15.16 -3.10 1.98
C VAL A 106 -15.44 -1.68 2.47
N PHE A 107 -14.64 -1.19 3.41
CA PHE A 107 -14.76 0.19 3.92
C PHE A 107 -14.51 1.23 2.81
N ALA A 108 -13.41 1.09 2.07
CA ALA A 108 -13.05 2.01 0.98
C ALA A 108 -14.10 2.00 -0.14
N LEU A 109 -14.59 0.82 -0.53
CA LEU A 109 -15.68 0.70 -1.49
C LEU A 109 -16.99 1.31 -0.97
N GLY A 110 -17.32 1.10 0.31
CA GLY A 110 -18.48 1.70 0.95
C GLY A 110 -18.43 3.23 0.96
N GLN A 111 -17.26 3.81 1.26
CA GLN A 111 -17.06 5.25 1.15
C GLN A 111 -17.21 5.75 -0.29
N GLN A 112 -16.62 5.07 -1.28
CA GLN A 112 -16.75 5.45 -2.68
C GLN A 112 -18.20 5.39 -3.16
N ILE A 113 -18.96 4.34 -2.83
CA ILE A 113 -20.36 4.21 -3.21
C ILE A 113 -21.24 5.26 -2.53
N THR A 114 -20.96 5.58 -1.27
CA THR A 114 -21.75 6.58 -0.51
C THR A 114 -21.47 8.01 -0.98
N ASN A 115 -20.24 8.30 -1.42
CA ASN A 115 -19.83 9.62 -1.93
C ASN A 115 -20.07 9.81 -3.44
N CYS A 116 -20.39 8.75 -4.18
CA CYS A 116 -20.63 8.77 -5.62
C CYS A 116 -21.97 8.08 -5.93
N VAL A 117 -23.06 8.84 -5.99
CA VAL A 117 -24.42 8.27 -6.11
C VAL A 117 -24.68 7.58 -7.46
N ALA A 118 -23.98 7.92 -8.56
CA ALA A 118 -24.04 7.12 -9.80
C ALA A 118 -22.94 7.48 -10.81
N TRP A 119 -22.35 6.46 -11.42
CA TRP A 119 -21.59 6.56 -12.68
C TRP A 119 -22.52 7.11 -13.80
N PRO A 120 -22.14 8.10 -14.64
CA PRO A 120 -20.81 8.64 -14.93
C PRO A 120 -20.52 10.04 -14.33
N PHE A 121 -21.31 10.54 -13.39
CA PHE A 121 -21.17 11.92 -12.88
C PHE A 121 -20.16 12.02 -11.72
N PRO A 122 -19.50 13.18 -11.55
CA PRO A 122 -18.38 13.31 -10.63
C PRO A 122 -18.86 13.15 -9.19
N CYS A 123 -18.13 12.34 -8.44
CA CYS A 123 -18.25 12.27 -6.99
C CYS A 123 -18.12 13.69 -6.43
N SER A 124 -19.05 14.11 -5.57
CA SER A 124 -18.87 15.35 -4.82
C SER A 124 -17.58 15.21 -4.02
N ALA A 125 -16.56 15.98 -4.42
CA ALA A 125 -15.32 16.09 -3.69
C ALA A 125 -15.68 16.43 -2.24
N VAL A 126 -15.44 15.46 -1.34
CA VAL A 126 -15.45 15.74 0.09
C VAL A 126 -14.33 16.76 0.29
N ALA A 127 -14.74 17.98 0.65
CA ALA A 127 -13.84 19.08 0.95
C ALA A 127 -12.95 18.75 2.16
#